data_AF-A0A147KFQ5-F1
#
_entry.id   AF-A0A147KFQ5-F1
#
_cell.length_a   1.000
_cell.length_b   1.000
_cell.length_c   1.000
_cell.angle_alpha   90.00
_cell.angle_beta   90.00
_cell.angle_gamma   90.00
#
_symmetry.space_group_name_H-M   'P 1'
#
loop_
_entity.id
_entity.type
_entity.pdbx_description
1 polymer ?
#
loop_
_entity_poly.entity_id
_entity_poly.type
_entity_poly.pdbx_seq_one_letter_code
_entity_poly.pdbx_strand_id
1 'polypeptide(L)'
;MTDVHALPTPIVSQAWQEVDTSIDTETPRLLCEEQFERYTATVAALLEAAGLTVHHSAEDPASLRVCHPRTGYTVELDMREDRSAEWSLDAGDEIPENTPAVRLAATITGILNGAPPQG
;
A
#
# COMPACT_ATOMS: atom_id res chain seq x y z
N MET A 1 16.37 -12.53 37.49
CA MET A 1 16.73 -13.63 36.57
C MET A 1 15.62 -13.66 35.51
N THR A 2 15.96 -13.14 34.33
CA THR A 2 15.27 -13.06 33.03
C THR A 2 13.74 -12.98 32.99
N ASP A 3 13.24 -11.75 32.90
CA ASP A 3 11.92 -11.43 32.35
C ASP A 3 11.95 -11.76 30.85
N VAL A 4 11.21 -12.79 30.44
CA VAL A 4 11.06 -13.17 29.04
C VAL A 4 9.88 -12.39 28.50
N HIS A 5 10.14 -11.28 27.81
CA HIS A 5 9.11 -10.56 27.07
C HIS A 5 8.43 -11.54 26.11
N ALA A 6 7.15 -11.81 26.35
CA ALA A 6 6.32 -12.55 25.40
C ALA A 6 6.36 -11.81 24.06
N LEU A 7 6.87 -12.47 23.03
CA LEU A 7 6.82 -11.96 21.66
C LEU A 7 5.34 -11.69 21.31
N PRO A 8 5.01 -10.60 20.61
CA PRO A 8 3.64 -10.35 20.17
C PRO A 8 3.14 -11.53 19.33
N THR A 9 1.85 -11.83 19.47
CA THR A 9 1.17 -12.91 18.74
C THR A 9 1.52 -12.82 17.25
N PRO A 10 2.05 -13.89 16.63
CA PRO A 10 2.36 -13.87 15.20
C PRO A 10 1.11 -13.49 14.40
N ILE A 11 1.30 -12.63 13.40
CA ILE A 11 0.23 -12.21 12.48
C ILE A 11 -0.19 -13.45 11.71
N VAL A 12 -1.26 -14.10 12.16
CA VAL A 12 -1.89 -15.21 11.46
C VAL A 12 -2.57 -14.63 10.24
N SER A 13 -2.37 -15.24 9.07
CA SER A 13 -3.07 -14.90 7.83
C SER A 13 -4.58 -14.90 8.09
N GLN A 14 -5.16 -13.72 8.30
CA GLN A 14 -6.61 -13.59 8.30
C GLN A 14 -7.05 -13.88 6.86
N ALA A 15 -8.02 -14.78 6.69
CA ALA A 15 -8.71 -14.94 5.43
C ALA A 15 -9.50 -13.65 5.18
N TRP A 16 -8.89 -12.69 4.47
CA TRP A 16 -9.55 -11.48 4.01
C TRP A 16 -10.49 -11.88 2.87
N GLN A 17 -11.78 -12.03 3.18
CA GLN A 17 -12.89 -12.11 2.22
C GLN A 17 -12.63 -12.93 0.94
N GLU A 18 -12.23 -14.20 1.07
CA GLU A 18 -12.03 -15.10 -0.07
C GLU A 18 -10.99 -14.62 -1.11
N VAL A 19 -10.17 -13.64 -0.77
CA VAL A 19 -9.05 -13.24 -1.59
C VAL A 19 -8.00 -14.34 -1.54
N ASP A 20 -7.68 -14.90 -2.70
CA ASP A 20 -6.70 -15.97 -2.83
C ASP A 20 -5.28 -15.42 -2.60
N THR A 21 -4.81 -15.53 -1.36
CA THR A 21 -3.44 -15.17 -0.94
C THR A 21 -2.47 -16.34 -1.03
N SER A 22 -2.85 -17.46 -1.69
CA SER A 22 -1.99 -18.65 -1.81
C SER A 22 -0.62 -18.34 -2.42
N ILE A 23 -0.57 -17.33 -3.29
CA ILE A 23 0.65 -16.83 -3.94
C ILE A 23 1.72 -16.36 -2.95
N ASP A 24 1.35 -15.87 -1.77
CA ASP A 24 2.29 -15.43 -0.72
C ASP A 24 3.00 -16.60 -0.03
N THR A 25 2.42 -17.81 -0.15
CA THR A 25 2.96 -19.04 0.45
C THR A 25 3.84 -19.84 -0.50
N GLU A 26 3.92 -19.44 -1.78
CA GLU A 26 4.76 -20.08 -2.78
C GLU A 26 6.25 -19.71 -2.61
N THR A 27 7.14 -20.69 -2.80
CA THR A 27 8.60 -20.50 -2.75
C THR A 27 9.01 -19.33 -3.65
N PRO A 28 9.77 -18.32 -3.16
CA PRO A 28 10.02 -17.08 -3.89
C PRO A 28 10.76 -17.39 -5.20
N ARG A 29 10.01 -17.24 -6.29
CA ARG A 29 10.46 -17.23 -7.67
C ARG A 29 9.72 -16.08 -8.33
N LEU A 30 10.33 -15.48 -9.34
CA LEU A 30 9.65 -14.48 -10.16
C LEU A 30 8.33 -15.07 -10.65
N LEU A 31 7.25 -14.31 -10.47
CA LEU A 31 5.94 -14.64 -11.01
C LEU A 31 6.05 -14.70 -12.54
N CYS A 32 5.43 -15.69 -13.17
CA CYS A 32 5.24 -15.60 -14.62
C CYS A 32 4.18 -14.53 -14.94
N GLU A 33 4.09 -14.12 -16.20
CA GLU A 33 3.18 -13.07 -16.67
C GLU A 33 1.73 -13.25 -16.18
N GLU A 34 1.13 -14.42 -16.38
CA GLU A 34 -0.24 -14.72 -15.91
C GLU A 34 -0.40 -14.69 -14.37
N GLN A 35 0.65 -15.05 -13.63
CA GLN A 35 0.64 -14.97 -12.16
C GLN A 35 0.79 -13.53 -11.69
N PHE A 36 1.62 -12.74 -12.38
CA PHE A 36 1.87 -11.35 -12.07
C PHE A 36 0.64 -10.48 -12.35
N GLU A 37 -0.03 -10.65 -13.49
CA GLU A 37 -1.28 -9.96 -13.78
C GLU A 37 -2.36 -10.24 -12.73
N ARG A 38 -2.51 -11.50 -12.34
CA ARG A 38 -3.46 -11.90 -11.29
C ARG A 38 -3.08 -11.32 -9.94
N TYR A 39 -1.80 -11.32 -9.60
CA TYR A 39 -1.29 -10.73 -8.36
C TYR A 39 -1.60 -9.24 -8.29
N THR A 40 -1.31 -8.49 -9.35
CA THR A 40 -1.62 -7.06 -9.44
C THR A 40 -3.11 -6.79 -9.31
N ALA A 41 -3.97 -7.59 -9.97
CA ALA A 41 -5.43 -7.48 -9.83
C ALA A 41 -5.90 -7.77 -8.39
N THR A 42 -5.30 -8.77 -7.74
CA THR A 42 -5.57 -9.09 -6.33
C THR A 42 -5.21 -7.93 -5.40
N VAL A 43 -4.05 -7.30 -5.60
CA VAL A 43 -3.63 -6.13 -4.80
C VAL A 43 -4.58 -4.94 -5.02
N ALA A 44 -4.98 -4.67 -6.26
CA ALA A 44 -5.97 -3.63 -6.57
C ALA A 44 -7.30 -3.89 -5.84
N ALA A 45 -7.84 -5.12 -5.90
CA ALA A 45 -9.08 -5.48 -5.23
C ALA A 45 -8.98 -5.35 -3.70
N LEU A 46 -7.84 -5.66 -3.10
CA LEU A 46 -7.61 -5.48 -1.66
C LEU A 46 -7.65 -4.00 -1.26
N LEU A 47 -7.05 -3.13 -2.07
CA LEU A 47 -7.04 -1.68 -1.84
C LEU A 47 -8.45 -1.09 -1.99
N GLU A 48 -9.21 -1.52 -2.99
CA GLU A 48 -10.62 -1.13 -3.17
C GLU A 48 -11.49 -1.59 -2.00
N ALA A 49 -11.31 -2.84 -1.54
CA ALA A 49 -12.02 -3.38 -0.37
C ALA A 49 -11.70 -2.60 0.92
N ALA A 50 -10.51 -2.01 1.02
CA ALA A 50 -10.13 -1.11 2.11
C ALA A 50 -10.77 0.29 2.00
N GLY A 51 -11.56 0.56 0.95
CA GLY A 51 -12.26 1.82 0.71
C GLY A 51 -11.44 2.88 -0.02
N LEU A 52 -10.35 2.48 -0.67
CA LEU A 52 -9.57 3.35 -1.56
C LEU A 52 -10.14 3.29 -2.97
N THR A 53 -9.90 4.34 -3.76
CA THR A 53 -10.19 4.32 -5.19
C THR A 53 -8.94 3.89 -5.93
N VAL A 54 -9.00 2.84 -6.72
CA VAL A 54 -7.86 2.36 -7.52
C VAL A 54 -8.11 2.62 -9.00
N HIS A 55 -7.09 3.09 -9.70
CA HIS A 55 -7.09 3.27 -11.15
C HIS A 55 -5.92 2.50 -11.74
N HIS A 56 -6.21 1.65 -12.72
CA HIS A 56 -5.18 0.98 -13.50
C HIS A 56 -4.65 1.90 -14.59
N SER A 57 -3.34 1.90 -14.81
CA SER A 57 -2.77 2.52 -16.01
C SER A 57 -3.16 1.71 -17.25
N ALA A 58 -3.53 2.43 -18.32
CA ALA A 58 -3.85 1.80 -19.60
C ALA A 58 -2.61 1.35 -20.36
N GLU A 59 -1.44 1.90 -20.04
CA GLU A 59 -0.16 1.61 -20.69
C GLU A 59 0.60 0.49 -19.98
N ASP A 60 0.46 0.41 -18.66
CA ASP A 60 1.09 -0.60 -17.82
C ASP A 60 0.11 -1.11 -16.76
N PRO A 61 -0.45 -2.32 -16.93
CA PRO A 61 -1.35 -2.91 -15.95
C PRO A 61 -0.75 -3.07 -14.55
N ALA A 62 0.59 -3.13 -14.43
CA ALA A 62 1.32 -3.22 -13.17
C ALA A 62 1.41 -1.90 -12.41
N SER A 63 1.08 -0.78 -13.06
CA SER A 63 1.06 0.54 -12.44
C SER A 63 -0.35 0.88 -11.96
N LEU A 64 -0.49 1.04 -10.65
CA LEU A 64 -1.74 1.34 -9.96
C LEU A 64 -1.67 2.73 -9.35
N ARG A 65 -2.68 3.55 -9.63
CA ARG A 65 -2.88 4.84 -8.97
C ARG A 65 -3.98 4.70 -7.92
N VAL A 66 -3.62 4.90 -6.66
CA VAL A 66 -4.47 4.67 -5.49
C VAL A 66 -4.78 6.01 -4.83
N CYS A 67 -6.05 6.41 -4.82
CA CYS A 67 -6.50 7.68 -4.27
C CYS A 67 -7.25 7.47 -2.96
N HIS A 68 -6.91 8.24 -1.94
CA HIS A 68 -7.70 8.27 -0.71
C HIS A 68 -8.85 9.30 -0.86
N PRO A 69 -10.12 8.89 -0.74
CA PRO A 69 -11.26 9.71 -1.15
C PRO A 69 -11.50 10.97 -0.28
N ARG A 70 -10.79 11.11 0.84
CA ARG A 70 -11.01 12.21 1.81
C ARG A 70 -9.85 13.17 1.98
N THR A 71 -8.65 12.82 1.52
CA THR A 71 -7.42 13.53 1.93
C THR A 71 -6.61 14.02 0.74
N GLY A 72 -7.09 13.86 -0.50
CA GLY A 72 -6.37 14.27 -1.72
C GLY A 72 -5.12 13.45 -2.06
N TYR A 73 -4.53 12.75 -1.07
CA TYR A 73 -3.36 11.89 -1.24
C TYR A 73 -3.59 10.82 -2.30
N THR A 74 -2.62 10.73 -3.20
CA THR A 74 -2.51 9.69 -4.22
C THR A 74 -1.22 8.92 -4.00
N VAL A 75 -1.29 7.60 -4.00
CA VAL A 75 -0.12 6.72 -4.04
C VAL A 75 -0.06 6.09 -5.42
N GLU A 76 1.08 6.17 -6.08
CA GLU A 76 1.37 5.37 -7.27
C GLU A 76 2.14 4.12 -6.82
N LEU A 77 1.70 2.95 -7.28
CA LEU A 77 2.29 1.66 -6.98
C LEU A 77 2.67 0.98 -8.29
N ASP A 78 3.96 0.77 -8.51
CA ASP A 78 4.48 0.00 -9.63
C ASP A 78 4.86 -1.40 -9.12
N MET A 79 4.00 -2.36 -9.43
CA MET A 79 4.14 -3.74 -9.01
C MET A 79 5.30 -4.43 -9.72
N ARG A 80 5.95 -5.39 -9.06
CA ARG A 80 7.08 -6.15 -9.63
C ARG A 80 6.85 -7.66 -9.52
N GLU A 81 7.43 -8.41 -10.45
CA GLU A 81 7.29 -9.88 -10.55
C GLU A 81 7.87 -10.63 -9.34
N ASP A 82 8.71 -9.99 -8.53
CA ASP A 82 9.23 -10.53 -7.27
C ASP A 82 8.30 -10.29 -6.07
N ARG A 83 7.06 -9.86 -6.32
CA ARG A 83 6.03 -9.48 -5.35
C ARG A 83 6.34 -8.21 -4.57
N SER A 84 7.42 -7.50 -4.91
CA SER A 84 7.68 -6.16 -4.39
C SER A 84 6.88 -5.11 -5.18
N ALA A 85 6.88 -3.87 -4.67
CA ALA A 85 6.35 -2.72 -5.37
C ALA A 85 7.27 -1.53 -5.13
N GLU A 86 7.52 -0.77 -6.19
CA GLU A 86 8.00 0.61 -6.05
C GLU A 86 6.79 1.51 -5.83
N TRP A 87 6.95 2.55 -5.01
CA TRP A 87 5.83 3.41 -4.69
C TRP A 87 6.27 4.87 -4.54
N SER A 88 5.37 5.76 -4.94
CA SER A 88 5.50 7.20 -4.76
C SER A 88 4.24 7.74 -4.09
N LEU A 89 4.38 8.78 -3.28
CA LEU A 89 3.26 9.48 -2.65
C LEU A 89 3.19 10.89 -3.23
N ASP A 90 2.10 11.17 -3.93
CA ASP A 90 1.73 12.51 -4.34
C ASP A 90 0.73 13.09 -3.34
N ALA A 91 1.11 14.23 -2.74
CA ALA A 91 0.28 14.98 -1.83
C ALA A 91 -0.61 16.02 -2.52
N GLY A 92 -0.49 16.20 -3.84
CA GLY A 92 -1.20 17.23 -4.59
C GLY A 92 -1.02 18.61 -3.96
N ASP A 93 -2.13 19.35 -3.87
CA ASP A 93 -2.17 20.69 -3.25
C ASP A 93 -2.31 20.66 -1.71
N GLU A 94 -2.35 19.49 -1.08
CA GLU A 94 -2.50 19.36 0.38
C GLU A 94 -1.27 19.86 1.15
N ILE A 95 -0.13 19.96 0.46
CA ILE A 95 1.12 20.48 1.02
C ILE A 95 1.51 21.74 0.23
N PRO A 96 1.23 22.94 0.75
CA PRO A 96 1.62 24.18 0.11
C PRO A 96 3.13 24.26 -0.16
N GLU A 97 3.54 24.82 -1.30
CA GLU A 97 4.95 24.91 -1.75
C GLU A 97 5.89 25.59 -0.74
N ASN A 98 5.35 26.39 0.19
CA ASN A 98 6.12 27.09 1.22
C ASN A 98 5.94 26.50 2.63
N THR A 99 5.56 25.22 2.73
CA THR A 99 5.37 24.55 4.02
C THR A 99 6.71 24.45 4.77
N PRO A 100 6.82 24.97 6.02
CA PRO A 100 8.03 24.83 6.81
C PRO A 100 8.39 23.35 7.03
N ALA A 101 9.69 23.01 6.99
CA ALA A 101 10.17 21.63 7.10
C ALA A 101 9.61 20.86 8.31
N VAL A 102 9.40 21.54 9.45
CA VAL A 102 8.81 20.93 10.66
C VAL A 102 7.34 20.56 10.46
N ARG A 103 6.56 21.39 9.76
CA ARG A 103 5.14 21.09 9.46
C ARG A 103 5.05 19.98 8.43
N LEU A 104 5.91 19.98 7.42
CA LEU A 104 6.02 18.89 6.46
C LEU A 104 6.35 17.56 7.15
N ALA A 105 7.33 17.54 8.05
CA ALA A 105 7.69 16.36 8.83
C ALA A 105 6.51 15.88 9.71
N ALA A 106 5.75 16.79 10.32
CA ALA A 106 4.57 16.44 11.09
C ALA A 106 3.45 15.84 10.22
N THR A 107 3.21 16.39 9.02
CA THR A 107 2.25 15.85 8.05
C THR A 107 2.65 14.45 7.59
N ILE A 108 3.92 14.24 7.20
CA ILE A 108 4.44 12.92 6.82
C ILE A 108 4.28 11.93 7.99
N THR A 109 4.59 12.36 9.21
CA THR A 109 4.42 11.54 10.41
C THR A 109 2.96 11.16 10.64
N GLY A 110 2.02 12.07 10.37
CA GLY A 110 0.58 11.81 10.46
C GLY A 110 0.13 10.75 9.44
N ILE A 111 0.55 10.91 8.18
CA ILE A 111 0.25 9.96 7.10
C ILE A 111 0.77 8.56 7.44
N LEU A 112 2.02 8.45 7.87
CA LEU A 112 2.66 7.16 8.17
C LEU A 112 2.10 6.48 9.43
N ASN A 113 1.56 7.25 10.39
CA ASN A 113 0.97 6.71 11.61
C ASN A 113 -0.56 6.56 11.55
N GLY A 114 -1.18 6.80 10.39
CA GLY A 114 -2.64 6.71 10.23
C GLY A 114 -3.42 7.77 11.01
N ALA A 115 -2.79 8.89 11.37
CA ALA A 115 -3.48 10.01 12.00
C ALA A 115 -4.16 10.86 10.91
N PRO A 116 -5.44 11.23 11.06
CA PRO A 116 -6.08 12.13 10.12
C PRO A 116 -5.32 13.47 10.09
N PRO A 117 -5.22 14.14 8.92
CA PRO A 117 -4.61 15.46 8.85
C PRO A 117 -5.36 16.40 9.81
N GLN A 118 -4.62 16.95 10.77
CA GLN A 118 -5.13 18.03 11.61
C GLN A 118 -4.82 19.34 10.89
N GLY A 119 -5.79 19.86 10.15
CA GLY A 119 -5.71 21.15 9.46
C GLY A 119 -6.97 21.44 8.68
#